data_AF-A0A7C0Z717-F1
#
_entry.id   AF-A0A7C0Z717-F1
#
_cell.length_a   1.000
_cell.length_b   1.000
_cell.length_c   1.000
_cell.angle_alpha   90.00
_cell.angle_beta   90.00
_cell.angle_gamma   90.00
#
_symmetry.space_group_name_H-M   'P 1'
#
loop_
_entity.id
_entity.type
_entity.pdbx_description
1 polymer ?
#
loop_
_entity_poly.entity_id
_entity_poly.type
_entity_poly.pdbx_seq_one_letter_code
_entity_poly.pdbx_strand_id
1 'polypeptide(L)' 'MKRLTLVILLILFLSSLLYAKESGGPLLNIQQDTYDFGKVMEGKVLEHAFLVKNMGSEELRILRVRPG' A
#
# COMPACT_ATOMS: atom_id res chain seq x y z
N MET A 1 39.34 -25.68 4.85
CA MET A 1 38.14 -25.40 5.66
C MET A 1 37.78 -23.92 5.71
N LYS A 2 38.72 -23.00 5.98
CA LYS A 2 38.47 -21.54 6.08
C LYS A 2 37.74 -20.90 4.87
N ARG A 3 38.09 -21.30 3.63
CA ARG A 3 37.42 -20.82 2.40
C ARG A 3 35.96 -21.29 2.29
N LEU A 4 35.67 -22.52 2.72
CA LEU A 4 34.32 -23.07 2.75
C LEU A 4 33.47 -22.37 3.84
N THR A 5 34.07 -22.12 5.00
CA THR A 5 33.44 -21.36 6.08
C THR A 5 33.07 -19.93 5.65
N LEU A 6 33.93 -19.28 4.87
CA LEU A 6 33.68 -17.92 4.35
C LEU A 6 32.50 -17.90 3.35
N VAL A 7 32.40 -18.91 2.48
CA VAL A 7 31.30 -19.03 1.52
C VAL A 7 29.97 -19.29 2.24
N ILE A 8 29.96 -20.13 3.28
CA ILE A 8 28.77 -20.38 4.10
C ILE A 8 28.31 -19.10 4.80
N LEU A 9 29.24 -18.33 5.38
CA LEU A 9 28.92 -17.05 6.02
C LEU A 9 28.37 -16.01 5.03
N LEU A 10 28.91 -15.98 3.81
CA LEU A 10 28.40 -15.11 2.74
C LEU A 10 26.99 -15.49 2.29
N ILE A 11 26.69 -16.79 2.17
CA ILE A 11 25.35 -17.28 1.83
C ILE A 11 24.35 -16.95 2.94
N LEU A 12 24.75 -17.12 4.21
CA LEU A 12 23.92 -16.75 5.36
C LEU A 12 23.69 -15.23 5.46
N PHE A 13 24.67 -14.42 5.07
CA PHE A 13 24.51 -12.97 5.01
C PHE A 13 23.58 -12.56 3.87
N LEU A 14 23.71 -13.13 2.67
CA LEU A 14 22.84 -12.85 1.53
C LEU A 14 21.39 -13.30 1.75
N SER A 15 21.17 -14.42 2.47
CA SER A 15 19.80 -14.89 2.77
C SER A 15 19.05 -13.96 3.71
N SER A 16 19.75 -13.22 4.59
CA SER A 16 19.14 -12.22 5.47
C SER A 16 18.52 -11.04 4.69
N LEU A 17 19.03 -10.72 3.49
CA LEU A 17 18.54 -9.64 2.64
C LEU A 17 17.18 -9.97 1.99
N LEU A 18 16.78 -11.25 1.96
CA LEU A 18 15.49 -11.69 1.40
C LEU A 18 14.31 -11.49 2.36
N TYR A 19 14.56 -11.15 3.63
CA TYR A 19 13.52 -10.94 4.65
C TYR A 19 13.00 -9.49 4.71
N ALA A 20 13.29 -8.66 3.72
CA ALA A 20 12.59 -7.39 3.53
C ALA A 20 11.21 -7.62 2.89
N LYS A 21 10.37 -8.46 3.51
CA LYS A 21 8.98 -8.64 3.09
C LYS A 21 8.10 -7.76 3.97
N GLU A 22 7.38 -6.86 3.30
CA GLU A 22 6.50 -5.84 3.86
C GLU A 22 5.69 -6.34 5.06
N SER A 23 5.60 -5.49 6.07
CA SER A 23 4.78 -5.69 7.27
C SER A 23 3.39 -6.19 6.88
N GLY A 24 3.08 -7.44 7.25
CA GLY A 24 1.75 -8.02 7.10
C GLY A 24 0.75 -7.15 7.84
N GLY A 25 -0.22 -6.61 7.11
CA GLY A 25 -1.22 -5.68 7.62
C GLY A 25 -2.09 -5.17 6.48
N PRO A 26 -3.22 -4.51 6.80
CA PRO A 26 -4.02 -3.85 5.78
C PRO A 26 -3.26 -2.64 5.21
N LEU A 27 -3.31 -2.46 3.89
CA LEU A 27 -2.63 -1.36 3.21
C LEU A 27 -3.64 -0.60 2.35
N LEU A 28 -4.05 0.57 2.82
CA LEU A 28 -4.96 1.46 2.11
C LEU A 28 -4.25 2.09 0.91
N ASN A 29 -4.81 1.91 -0.28
CA ASN A 29 -4.41 2.64 -1.48
C ASN A 29 -5.63 3.38 -2.05
N ILE A 30 -5.48 4.68 -2.24
CA ILE A 30 -6.46 5.55 -2.91
C ILE A 30 -5.74 6.15 -4.12
N GLN A 31 -6.26 5.90 -5.33
CA GLN A 31 -5.58 6.32 -6.57
C GLN A 31 -5.59 7.84 -6.77
N GLN A 32 -6.68 8.48 -6.37
CA GLN A 32 -6.88 9.93 -6.36
C GLN A 32 -7.57 10.27 -5.05
N ASP A 33 -6.91 11.03 -4.19
CA ASP A 33 -7.47 11.46 -2.89
C ASP A 33 -8.28 12.75 -2.99
N THR A 34 -8.22 13.41 -4.14
CA THR A 34 -8.84 14.70 -4.42
C THR A 34 -9.50 14.66 -5.79
N TYR A 35 -10.69 15.25 -5.90
CA TYR A 35 -11.38 15.44 -7.17
C TYR A 35 -11.92 16.87 -7.26
N ASP A 36 -11.64 17.55 -8.37
CA ASP A 36 -12.17 18.88 -8.66
C ASP A 36 -13.28 18.76 -9.72
N PHE A 37 -14.50 19.15 -9.35
CA PHE A 37 -15.64 19.18 -10.27
C PHE A 37 -15.53 20.31 -11.31
N GLY A 38 -14.63 21.27 -11.11
CA GLY A 38 -14.37 22.38 -12.01
C GLY A 38 -15.57 23.32 -12.14
N LYS A 39 -15.87 23.73 -13.37
CA LYS A 39 -17.03 24.59 -13.66
C LYS A 39 -18.30 23.75 -13.72
N VAL A 40 -19.17 23.95 -12.76
CA VAL A 40 -20.45 23.24 -12.64
C VAL A 40 -21.62 24.16 -12.98
N MET A 41 -22.68 23.59 -13.53
CA MET A 41 -23.93 24.33 -13.77
C MET A 41 -24.81 24.29 -12.53
N GLU A 42 -25.43 25.43 -12.23
CA GLU A 42 -26.39 25.54 -11.14
C GLU A 42 -27.54 24.54 -11.30
N GLY A 43 -27.99 23.96 -10.18
CA GLY A 43 -29.09 23.00 -10.14
C GLY A 43 -28.74 21.58 -10.58
N LYS A 44 -27.50 21.32 -11.03
CA LYS A 44 -27.05 19.95 -11.33
C LYS A 44 -26.50 19.24 -10.09
N VAL A 45 -26.96 18.00 -9.90
CA VAL A 45 -26.35 17.05 -8.96
C VAL A 45 -25.21 16.35 -9.69
N LEU A 46 -24.04 16.35 -9.06
CA LEU A 46 -22.83 15.69 -9.56
C LEU A 46 -22.33 14.71 -8.51
N GLU A 47 -21.78 13.60 -8.98
CA GLU A 47 -21.27 12.54 -8.12
C GLU A 47 -19.87 12.14 -8.60
N HIS A 48 -19.00 11.81 -7.65
CA HIS A 48 -17.69 11.23 -7.92
C HIS A 48 -17.43 10.12 -6.91
N ALA A 49 -16.94 8.98 -7.41
CA ALA A 49 -16.62 7.82 -6.58
C ALA A 49 -15.10 7.64 -6.50
N PHE A 50 -14.58 7.62 -5.27
CA PHE A 50 -13.19 7.30 -5.01
C PHE A 50 -12.99 5.78 -4.95
N LEU A 51 -12.00 5.30 -5.68
CA LEU A 51 -11.60 3.89 -5.64
C LEU A 51 -10.63 3.66 -4.47
N VAL A 52 -11.08 2.84 -3.52
CA VAL A 52 -10.29 2.38 -2.39
C VAL A 52 -9.89 0.93 -2.62
N LYS A 53 -8.59 0.65 -2.53
CA LYS A 53 -8.04 -0.70 -2.67
C LYS A 53 -7.24 -1.07 -1.43
N ASN A 54 -7.52 -2.25 -0.87
CA ASN A 54 -6.64 -2.87 0.10
C ASN A 54 -5.55 -3.64 -0.66
N MET A 55 -4.32 -3.15 -0.58
CA MET A 55 -3.13 -3.79 -1.16
C MET A 55 -2.39 -4.66 -0.15
N GLY A 56 -2.91 -4.74 1.08
CA GLY A 56 -2.33 -5.47 2.18
C GLY A 56 -2.78 -6.93 2.21
N SER A 57 -2.21 -7.68 3.15
CA SER A 57 -2.50 -9.11 3.33
C SER A 57 -3.59 -9.38 4.36
N GLU A 58 -4.08 -8.36 5.06
CA GLU A 58 -5.07 -8.47 6.13
C GLU A 58 -6.29 -7.59 5.85
N GLU A 59 -7.39 -7.80 6.59
CA GLU A 59 -8.64 -7.06 6.41
C GLU A 59 -8.49 -5.56 6.69
N LEU A 60 -8.86 -4.73 5.72
CA LEU A 60 -8.94 -3.28 5.87
C LEU A 60 -10.35 -2.87 6.33
N ARG A 61 -10.49 -2.54 7.61
CA ARG A 61 -11.75 -2.04 8.20
C ARG A 61 -11.81 -0.51 8.14
N ILE A 62 -12.75 0.03 7.37
CA ILE A 62 -13.00 1.48 7.30
C ILE A 62 -13.96 1.89 8.42
N LEU A 63 -13.46 2.61 9.42
CA LEU A 63 -14.24 2.97 10.62
C LEU A 63 -14.99 4.31 10.48
N ARG A 64 -14.53 5.21 9.61
CA ARG A 64 -15.11 6.54 9.40
C ARG A 64 -14.73 7.09 8.03
N VAL A 65 -15.66 7.79 7.40
CA VAL A 65 -15.44 8.57 6.18
C VAL A 65 -15.77 10.03 6.48
N ARG A 66 -14.96 10.96 5.97
CA ARG A 66 -15.18 12.41 6.04
C ARG A 66 -14.97 13.00 4.64
N PRO A 67 -16.04 13.13 3.83
CA PRO A 67 -15.98 14.02 2.68
C PRO A 67 -15.90 15.46 3.22
N GLY A 68 -15.02 16.27 2.65
CA GLY A 68 -14.78 17.66 3.07
C GLY A 68 -16.02 18.53 3.04
#